data_AF-A0A6I6L965-F1
#
_entry.id   AF-A0A6I6L965-F1
#
_cell.length_a   1.000
_cell.length_b   1.000
_cell.length_c   1.000
_cell.angle_alpha   90.00
_cell.angle_beta   90.00
_cell.angle_gamma   90.00
#
_symmetry.space_group_name_H-M   'P 1'
#
loop_
_entity.id
_entity.type
_entity.pdbx_description
1 polymer ?
#
loop_
_entity_poly.entity_id
_entity_poly.type
_entity_poly.pdbx_seq_one_letter_code
_entity_poly.pdbx_strand_id
1 'polypeptide(L)'
;MARIFLAVALVASFFGLTSCMSDDIDKVNLPTDVAAISDPLIAAVKRGDQKMAEKHIAPAFVDDSRVQFAEMSALLKKAPPLVPALYVPKQETFGPNKDEISVTYIAQDGKKWVSAEIRMYRPERGAFEIEYWDVKEAKEPPPLLAHAKQMRTFTNWLMVAITISALLGLALLIWIVKRRTHLIAPDAVQETRRVASTVRDAD
;
A
#
# COMPACT_ATOMS: atom_id res chain seq x y z
N MET A 1 -29.13 20.12 -12.54
CA MET A 1 -27.75 19.63 -12.74
C MET A 1 -26.92 19.54 -11.46
N ALA A 2 -26.94 20.53 -10.55
CA ALA A 2 -26.13 20.50 -9.30
C ALA A 2 -26.33 19.26 -8.39
N ARG A 3 -27.54 18.68 -8.37
CA ARG A 3 -27.85 17.49 -7.56
C ARG A 3 -27.17 16.20 -8.05
N ILE A 4 -26.91 16.10 -9.35
CA ILE A 4 -26.26 14.93 -9.96
C ILE A 4 -24.75 14.97 -9.69
N PHE A 5 -24.13 16.15 -9.81
CA PHE A 5 -22.72 16.35 -9.45
C PHE A 5 -22.43 16.10 -7.97
N LEU A 6 -23.35 16.51 -7.08
CA LEU A 6 -23.25 16.23 -5.65
C LEU A 6 -23.34 14.73 -5.36
N ALA A 7 -24.27 14.02 -6.02
CA ALA A 7 -24.41 12.58 -5.88
C ALA A 7 -23.18 11.82 -6.40
N VAL A 8 -22.61 12.24 -7.54
CA VAL A 8 -21.40 11.62 -8.09
C VAL A 8 -20.18 11.87 -7.19
N ALA A 9 -20.01 13.08 -6.65
CA ALA A 9 -18.93 13.40 -5.72
C ALA A 9 -19.05 12.65 -4.38
N LEU A 10 -20.28 12.48 -3.88
CA LEU A 10 -20.55 11.72 -2.66
C LEU A 10 -20.30 10.22 -2.88
N VAL A 11 -20.73 9.69 -4.03
CA VAL A 11 -20.45 8.29 -4.40
C VAL A 11 -18.94 8.03 -4.55
N ALA A 12 -18.19 8.91 -5.23
CA ALA A 12 -16.75 8.77 -5.41
C ALA A 12 -15.95 8.84 -4.09
N SER A 13 -16.40 9.63 -3.12
CA SER A 13 -15.75 9.74 -1.80
C SER A 13 -16.03 8.54 -0.89
N PHE A 14 -17.18 7.88 -1.03
CA PHE A 14 -17.48 6.66 -0.27
C PHE A 14 -16.73 5.42 -0.79
N PHE A 15 -16.53 5.29 -2.11
CA PHE A 15 -15.83 4.14 -2.68
C PHE A 15 -14.30 4.20 -2.53
N GLY A 16 -13.71 5.39 -2.36
CA GLY A 16 -12.26 5.55 -2.15
C GLY A 16 -11.78 5.28 -0.72
N LEU A 17 -12.66 5.38 0.28
CA LEU A 17 -12.29 5.23 1.69
C LEU A 17 -12.30 3.77 2.17
N THR A 18 -13.11 2.90 1.56
CA THR A 18 -13.28 1.51 2.01
C THR A 18 -12.16 0.56 1.55
N SER A 19 -11.32 0.95 0.58
CA SER A 19 -10.22 0.11 0.06
C SER A 19 -8.89 0.28 0.80
N CYS A 20 -8.80 1.19 1.79
CA CYS A 20 -7.51 1.60 2.39
C CYS A 20 -7.35 1.27 3.88
N MET A 21 -8.25 0.51 4.50
CA MET A 21 -8.21 0.19 5.95
C MET A 21 -7.89 -1.27 6.28
N SER A 22 -7.35 -2.07 5.36
CA SER A 22 -6.79 -3.38 5.77
C SER A 22 -5.39 -3.16 6.36
N ASP A 23 -5.27 -3.38 7.66
CA ASP A 23 -3.99 -3.42 8.38
C ASP A 23 -3.24 -4.74 8.15
N ASP A 24 -3.77 -5.58 7.25
CA ASP A 24 -3.20 -6.86 6.84
C ASP A 24 -1.86 -6.66 6.15
N ILE A 25 -0.96 -7.62 6.41
CA ILE A 25 0.30 -7.73 5.70
C ILE A 25 -0.03 -7.98 4.22
N ASP A 26 0.22 -6.99 3.37
CA ASP A 26 0.08 -7.17 1.93
C ASP A 26 1.07 -8.25 1.49
N LYS A 27 0.53 -9.41 1.11
CA LYS A 27 1.34 -10.45 0.47
C LYS A 27 1.83 -9.91 -0.87
N VAL A 28 3.14 -9.86 -1.05
CA VAL A 28 3.75 -9.50 -2.32
C VAL A 28 3.71 -10.72 -3.25
N ASN A 29 3.27 -10.50 -4.49
CA ASN A 29 3.34 -11.53 -5.53
C ASN A 29 4.77 -11.59 -6.06
N LEU A 30 5.46 -12.68 -5.73
CA LEU A 30 6.80 -12.94 -6.25
C LEU A 30 6.74 -13.45 -7.69
N PRO A 31 7.74 -13.12 -8.53
CA PRO A 31 7.93 -13.80 -9.81
C PRO A 31 8.08 -15.31 -9.62
N THR A 32 7.55 -16.10 -10.57
CA THR A 32 7.47 -17.56 -10.47
C THR A 32 8.83 -18.23 -10.25
N ASP A 33 9.87 -17.71 -10.91
CA ASP A 33 11.25 -18.18 -10.80
C ASP A 33 11.87 -17.89 -9.42
N VAL A 34 11.53 -16.76 -8.81
CA VAL A 34 11.96 -16.40 -7.45
C VAL A 34 11.22 -17.23 -6.39
N ALA A 35 9.91 -17.40 -6.54
CA ALA A 35 9.08 -18.22 -5.66
C ALA A 35 9.53 -19.70 -5.69
N ALA A 36 9.86 -20.22 -6.88
CA ALA A 36 10.30 -21.60 -7.08
C ALA A 36 11.59 -21.95 -6.32
N ILE A 37 12.39 -20.96 -5.91
CA ILE A 37 13.62 -21.16 -5.14
C ILE A 37 13.42 -20.78 -3.66
N SER A 38 12.73 -19.67 -3.39
CA SER A 38 12.59 -19.15 -2.02
C SER A 38 11.58 -19.94 -1.18
N ASP A 39 10.44 -20.35 -1.76
CA ASP A 39 9.41 -21.10 -1.02
C ASP A 39 9.95 -22.47 -0.55
N PRO A 40 10.65 -23.28 -1.40
CA PRO A 40 11.25 -24.53 -0.95
C PRO A 40 12.31 -24.37 0.13
N LEU A 41 13.12 -23.29 0.08
CA LEU A 41 14.10 -22.99 1.12
C LEU A 41 13.40 -22.79 2.47
N ILE A 42 12.42 -21.87 2.53
CA ILE A 42 11.67 -21.58 3.76
C ILE A 42 11.01 -22.86 4.29
N ALA A 43 10.42 -23.68 3.43
CA ALA A 43 9.81 -24.95 3.81
C ALA A 43 10.83 -25.99 4.30
N ALA A 44 12.02 -26.05 3.71
CA ALA A 44 13.10 -26.94 4.15
C ALA A 44 13.66 -26.52 5.51
N VAL A 45 13.98 -25.23 5.68
CA VAL A 45 14.46 -24.65 6.94
C VAL A 45 13.43 -24.86 8.05
N LYS A 46 12.14 -24.64 7.78
CA LYS A 46 11.07 -24.85 8.77
C LYS A 46 10.94 -26.30 9.20
N ARG A 47 11.17 -27.25 8.29
CA ARG A 47 11.21 -28.69 8.63
C ARG A 47 12.51 -29.10 9.34
N GLY A 48 13.56 -28.28 9.24
CA GLY A 48 14.91 -28.64 9.69
C GLY A 48 15.60 -29.63 8.74
N ASP A 49 15.18 -29.66 7.47
CA ASP A 49 15.79 -30.48 6.43
C ASP A 49 16.92 -29.71 5.75
N GLN A 50 18.11 -29.80 6.34
CA GLN A 50 19.30 -29.10 5.85
C GLN A 50 19.68 -29.53 4.43
N LYS A 51 19.59 -30.83 4.11
CA LYS A 51 19.96 -31.35 2.79
C LYS A 51 19.06 -30.81 1.68
N MET A 52 17.77 -30.61 1.97
CA MET A 52 16.87 -29.99 1.00
C MET A 52 17.10 -28.49 0.87
N ALA A 53 17.43 -27.78 1.95
CA ALA A 53 17.77 -26.36 1.91
C ALA A 53 19.02 -26.10 1.05
N GLU A 54 20.06 -26.90 1.23
CA GLU A 54 21.35 -26.79 0.52
C GLU A 54 21.23 -26.89 -1.01
N LYS A 55 20.20 -27.57 -1.55
CA LYS A 55 20.01 -27.72 -3.02
C LYS A 55 19.78 -26.39 -3.75
N HIS A 56 19.34 -25.37 -3.03
CA HIS A 56 18.99 -24.07 -3.59
C HIS A 56 20.04 -23.00 -3.29
N ILE A 57 21.08 -23.37 -2.55
CA ILE A 57 22.11 -22.46 -2.06
C ILE A 57 23.30 -22.49 -3.00
N ALA A 58 23.83 -21.31 -3.30
CA ALA A 58 25.00 -21.15 -4.13
C ALA A 58 26.19 -21.88 -3.50
N PRO A 59 27.03 -22.59 -4.30
CA PRO A 59 28.17 -23.34 -3.77
C PRO A 59 29.09 -22.51 -2.86
N ALA A 60 29.23 -21.22 -3.14
CA ALA A 60 30.05 -20.29 -2.36
C ALA A 60 29.51 -19.99 -0.95
N PHE A 61 28.22 -20.22 -0.69
CA PHE A 61 27.56 -19.91 0.59
C PHE A 61 27.09 -21.16 1.34
N VAL A 62 27.27 -22.36 0.79
CA VAL A 62 26.79 -23.61 1.43
C VAL A 62 27.40 -23.78 2.82
N ASP A 63 28.70 -23.58 2.99
CA ASP A 63 29.36 -23.82 4.29
C ASP A 63 28.90 -22.82 5.36
N ASP A 64 28.79 -21.54 5.03
CA ASP A 64 28.25 -20.51 5.93
C ASP A 64 26.79 -20.81 6.29
N SER A 65 25.99 -21.21 5.29
CA SER A 65 24.61 -21.63 5.51
C SER A 65 24.50 -22.81 6.48
N ARG A 66 25.44 -23.76 6.47
CA ARG A 66 25.43 -24.91 7.37
C ARG A 66 25.64 -24.50 8.82
N VAL A 67 26.55 -23.56 9.05
CA VAL A 67 26.87 -23.07 10.39
C VAL A 67 25.65 -22.42 11.03
N GLN A 68 24.92 -21.59 10.30
CA GLN A 68 23.73 -20.89 10.80
C GLN A 68 22.44 -21.72 10.79
N PHE A 69 22.41 -22.87 10.09
CA PHE A 69 21.17 -23.60 9.81
C PHE A 69 20.38 -23.98 11.07
N ALA A 70 21.07 -24.51 12.08
CA ALA A 70 20.42 -25.03 13.29
C ALA A 70 19.70 -23.91 14.07
N GLU A 71 20.35 -22.76 14.21
CA GLU A 71 19.80 -21.58 14.88
C GLU A 71 18.59 -21.04 14.12
N MET A 72 18.74 -20.80 12.83
CA MET A 72 17.69 -20.21 12.00
C MET A 72 16.50 -21.17 11.84
N SER A 73 16.74 -22.47 11.73
CA SER A 73 15.68 -23.48 11.72
C SER A 73 14.91 -23.49 13.05
N ALA A 74 15.59 -23.32 14.19
CA ALA A 74 14.93 -23.25 15.49
C ALA A 74 14.02 -22.03 15.63
N LEU A 75 14.43 -20.87 15.09
CA LEU A 75 13.59 -19.67 15.02
C LEU A 75 12.37 -19.91 14.12
N LEU A 76 12.58 -20.43 12.91
CA LEU A 76 11.52 -20.61 11.92
C LEU A 76 10.50 -21.71 12.30
N LYS A 77 10.93 -22.72 13.07
CA LYS A 77 10.04 -23.77 13.61
C LYS A 77 9.03 -23.23 14.60
N LYS A 78 9.41 -22.25 15.41
CA LYS A 78 8.53 -21.59 16.39
C LYS A 78 7.62 -20.56 15.73
N ALA A 79 8.05 -20.01 14.60
CA ALA A 79 7.34 -18.97 13.89
C ALA A 79 6.03 -19.48 13.23
N PRO A 80 4.98 -18.64 13.16
CA PRO A 80 3.83 -18.85 12.28
C PRO A 80 4.25 -19.01 10.81
N PRO A 81 3.34 -19.41 9.91
CA PRO A 81 3.64 -19.42 8.47
C PRO A 81 4.08 -18.03 7.99
N LEU A 82 5.26 -17.95 7.36
CA LEU A 82 5.75 -16.69 6.81
C LEU A 82 5.11 -16.42 5.46
N VAL A 83 4.89 -15.14 5.17
CA VAL A 83 4.40 -14.65 3.88
C VAL A 83 5.41 -13.69 3.25
N PRO A 84 5.56 -13.69 1.91
CA PRO A 84 6.41 -12.71 1.25
C PRO A 84 5.81 -11.32 1.39
N ALA A 85 6.59 -10.38 1.89
CA ALA A 85 6.12 -9.02 2.17
C ALA A 85 7.00 -7.92 1.54
N LEU A 86 8.20 -8.26 1.10
CA LEU A 86 9.05 -7.36 0.33
C LEU A 86 9.77 -8.12 -0.78
N TYR A 87 9.78 -7.52 -1.97
CA TYR A 87 10.55 -7.99 -3.11
C TYR A 87 11.32 -6.82 -3.71
N VAL A 88 12.64 -6.96 -3.81
CA VAL A 88 13.55 -5.99 -4.40
C VAL A 88 14.14 -6.61 -5.67
N PRO A 89 13.63 -6.24 -6.87
CA PRO A 89 13.89 -6.96 -8.13
C PRO A 89 15.26 -6.72 -8.76
N LYS A 90 16.03 -5.72 -8.31
CA LYS A 90 17.37 -5.44 -8.85
C LYS A 90 18.10 -4.45 -7.95
N GLN A 91 19.23 -4.86 -7.39
CA GLN A 91 20.24 -3.92 -6.92
C GLN A 91 21.40 -3.94 -7.90
N GLU A 92 21.75 -2.79 -8.47
CA GLU A 92 23.06 -2.63 -9.09
C GLU A 92 24.09 -2.59 -7.96
N THR A 93 24.53 -3.76 -7.51
CA THR A 93 25.68 -3.85 -6.61
C THR A 93 26.96 -3.51 -7.38
N PHE A 94 27.95 -2.91 -6.70
CA PHE A 94 29.26 -2.53 -7.24
C PHE A 94 30.13 -3.77 -7.56
N GLY A 95 29.65 -4.65 -8.44
CA GLY A 95 30.30 -5.89 -8.85
C GLY A 95 29.99 -6.24 -10.31
N PRO A 96 30.83 -7.03 -10.98
CA PRO A 96 30.94 -7.01 -12.44
C PRO A 96 29.80 -7.66 -13.24
N ASN A 97 28.79 -8.29 -12.61
CA ASN A 97 27.57 -8.79 -13.26
C ASN A 97 26.77 -9.66 -12.27
N LYS A 98 25.96 -9.09 -11.38
CA LYS A 98 24.99 -9.87 -10.63
C LYS A 98 23.68 -9.11 -10.51
N ASP A 99 22.66 -9.62 -11.22
CA ASP A 99 21.26 -9.24 -10.97
C ASP A 99 20.89 -9.80 -9.60
N GLU A 100 21.19 -9.02 -8.57
CA GLU A 100 20.90 -9.38 -7.19
C GLU A 100 19.47 -8.99 -6.84
N ILE A 101 18.74 -9.95 -6.28
CA ILE A 101 17.38 -9.78 -5.82
C ILE A 101 17.29 -10.13 -4.33
N SER A 102 16.45 -9.40 -3.60
CA SER A 102 16.18 -9.69 -2.20
C SER A 102 14.68 -9.91 -1.99
N VAL A 103 14.36 -10.95 -1.24
CA VAL A 103 13.00 -11.27 -0.81
C VAL A 103 12.98 -11.29 0.72
N THR A 104 12.03 -10.58 1.32
CA THR A 104 11.78 -10.67 2.75
C THR A 104 10.43 -11.34 3.01
N TYR A 105 10.49 -12.46 3.72
CA TYR A 105 9.35 -13.15 4.28
C TYR A 105 9.12 -12.68 5.70
N ILE A 106 7.87 -12.49 6.12
CA ILE A 106 7.55 -12.09 7.49
C ILE A 106 6.42 -12.95 8.07
N ALA A 107 6.44 -13.11 9.38
CA ALA A 107 5.34 -13.61 10.17
C ALA A 107 5.20 -12.76 11.44
N GLN A 108 3.96 -12.53 11.87
CA GLN A 108 3.68 -11.88 13.14
C GLN A 108 3.35 -12.96 14.19
N ASP A 109 4.18 -13.06 15.23
CA ASP A 109 3.98 -13.92 16.38
C ASP A 109 3.60 -13.07 17.60
N GLY A 110 2.30 -12.79 17.72
CA GLY A 110 1.77 -11.89 18.74
C GLY A 110 2.34 -10.46 18.64
N LYS A 111 3.21 -10.09 19.60
CA LYS A 111 3.90 -8.78 19.64
C LYS A 111 5.28 -8.79 18.99
N LYS A 112 5.69 -9.93 18.44
CA LYS A 112 7.01 -10.09 17.81
C LYS A 112 6.85 -10.34 16.32
N TRP A 113 7.89 -9.98 15.59
CA TRP A 113 8.02 -10.18 14.16
C TRP A 113 9.14 -11.18 13.92
N VAL A 114 8.86 -12.17 13.10
CA VAL A 114 9.89 -13.05 12.54
C VAL A 114 10.04 -12.67 11.08
N SER A 115 11.25 -12.33 10.67
CA SER A 115 11.57 -12.01 9.28
C SER A 115 12.65 -12.94 8.75
N ALA A 116 12.43 -13.52 7.58
CA ALA A 116 13.46 -14.25 6.85
C ALA A 116 13.84 -13.45 5.60
N GLU A 117 15.09 -13.02 5.53
CA GLU A 117 15.66 -12.36 4.36
C GLU A 117 16.37 -13.40 3.50
N ILE A 118 16.14 -13.36 2.18
CA ILE A 118 16.79 -14.24 1.21
C ILE A 118 17.30 -13.38 0.08
N ARG A 119 18.62 -13.38 -0.13
CA ARG A 119 19.28 -12.73 -1.26
C ARG A 119 19.67 -13.79 -2.27
N MET A 120 19.32 -13.53 -3.52
CA MET A 120 19.57 -14.43 -4.63
C MET A 120 20.25 -13.67 -5.75
N TYR A 121 21.06 -14.38 -6.52
CA TYR A 121 21.59 -13.85 -7.76
C TYR A 121 21.28 -14.82 -8.89
N ARG A 122 21.18 -14.28 -10.10
CA ARG A 122 21.10 -15.10 -11.31
C ARG A 122 22.50 -15.20 -11.94
N PRO A 123 23.08 -16.41 -12.06
CA PRO A 123 24.28 -16.59 -12.88
C PRO A 123 23.96 -16.36 -14.36
N GLU A 124 24.95 -15.98 -15.18
CA GLU A 124 24.77 -15.65 -16.61
C GLU A 124 24.00 -16.71 -17.42
N ARG A 125 24.07 -17.98 -16.98
CA ARG A 125 23.27 -19.09 -17.48
C ARG A 125 22.80 -19.94 -16.30
N GLY A 126 21.51 -19.90 -15.97
CA GLY A 126 20.96 -20.78 -14.94
C GLY A 126 19.72 -20.25 -14.24
N ALA A 127 19.28 -21.00 -13.23
CA ALA A 127 18.25 -20.58 -12.28
C ALA A 127 18.84 -19.67 -11.20
N PHE A 128 17.99 -18.98 -10.44
CA PHE A 128 18.44 -18.24 -9.26
C PHE A 128 19.09 -19.16 -8.23
N GLU A 129 20.17 -18.68 -7.63
CA GLU A 129 20.84 -19.33 -6.51
C GLU A 129 20.80 -18.41 -5.30
N ILE A 130 20.69 -18.98 -4.09
CA ILE A 130 20.68 -18.22 -2.84
C ILE A 130 22.13 -17.99 -2.40
N GLU A 131 22.53 -16.73 -2.33
CA GLU A 131 23.86 -16.33 -1.83
C GLU A 131 23.86 -15.91 -0.37
N TYR A 132 22.69 -15.61 0.19
CA TYR A 132 22.55 -15.27 1.59
C TYR A 132 21.12 -15.52 2.05
N TRP A 133 20.96 -16.00 3.27
CA TRP A 133 19.69 -16.01 3.96
C TRP A 133 19.89 -15.84 5.46
N ASP A 134 18.91 -15.26 6.13
CA ASP A 134 18.96 -15.03 7.58
C ASP A 134 17.54 -14.93 8.15
N VAL A 135 17.37 -15.36 9.39
CA VAL A 135 16.08 -15.33 10.11
C VAL A 135 16.25 -14.53 11.39
N LYS A 136 15.52 -13.44 11.50
CA LYS A 136 15.57 -12.54 12.66
C LYS A 136 14.24 -12.51 13.38
N GLU A 137 14.31 -12.46 14.70
CA GLU A 137 13.18 -12.15 15.56
C GLU A 137 13.38 -10.74 16.11
N ALA A 138 12.40 -9.87 15.88
CA ALA A 138 12.44 -8.48 16.31
C ALA A 138 11.10 -8.08 16.94
N LYS A 139 11.11 -7.03 17.78
CA LYS A 139 9.87 -6.43 18.31
C LYS A 139 9.18 -5.56 17.27
N GLU A 140 9.96 -5.02 16.33
CA GLU A 140 9.50 -4.12 15.29
C GLU A 140 9.54 -4.82 13.93
N PRO A 141 8.66 -4.43 12.98
CA PRO A 141 8.73 -4.94 11.63
C PRO A 141 10.06 -4.54 10.96
N PRO A 142 10.50 -5.27 9.91
CA PRO A 142 11.70 -4.92 9.16
C PRO A 142 11.68 -3.45 8.73
N PRO A 143 12.80 -2.71 8.78
CA PRO A 143 12.81 -1.26 8.52
C PRO A 143 12.20 -0.88 7.16
N LEU A 144 12.47 -1.66 6.12
CA LEU A 144 11.92 -1.45 4.78
C LEU A 144 10.39 -1.64 4.74
N LEU A 145 9.86 -2.60 5.51
CA LEU A 145 8.41 -2.79 5.66
C LEU A 145 7.78 -1.63 6.47
N ALA A 146 8.46 -1.19 7.54
CA ALA A 146 8.01 -0.08 8.36
C ALA A 146 7.88 1.21 7.52
N HIS A 147 8.90 1.51 6.69
CA HIS A 147 8.88 2.64 5.78
C HIS A 147 7.79 2.51 4.72
N ALA A 148 7.60 1.34 4.11
CA ALA A 148 6.53 1.10 3.15
C ALA A 148 5.14 1.33 3.77
N LYS A 149 4.91 0.81 4.98
CA LYS A 149 3.65 1.00 5.72
C LYS A 149 3.42 2.47 6.08
N GLN A 150 4.47 3.18 6.51
CA GLN A 150 4.39 4.60 6.83
C GLN A 150 4.07 5.44 5.58
N MET A 151 4.71 5.14 4.45
CA MET A 151 4.46 5.81 3.16
C MET A 151 3.04 5.58 2.66
N ARG A 152 2.51 4.36 2.81
CA ARG A 152 1.11 4.03 2.49
C ARG A 152 0.14 4.80 3.37
N THR A 153 0.40 4.82 4.68
CA THR A 153 -0.43 5.56 5.65
C THR A 153 -0.43 7.06 5.35
N PHE A 154 0.73 7.64 5.06
CA PHE A 154 0.85 9.04 4.68
C PHE A 154 0.07 9.35 3.39
N THR A 155 0.24 8.52 2.35
CA THR A 155 -0.48 8.68 1.07
C THR A 155 -1.99 8.60 1.28
N ASN A 156 -2.47 7.67 2.11
CA ASN A 156 -3.89 7.57 2.44
C ASN A 156 -4.40 8.85 3.12
N TRP A 157 -3.70 9.36 4.13
CA TRP A 157 -4.08 10.62 4.78
C TRP A 157 -4.06 11.81 3.83
N LEU A 158 -3.08 11.86 2.93
CA LEU A 158 -2.98 12.89 1.91
C LEU A 158 -4.19 12.85 0.97
N MET A 159 -4.60 11.65 0.51
CA MET A 159 -5.79 11.49 -0.35
C MET A 159 -7.08 11.93 0.36
N VAL A 160 -7.22 11.62 1.66
CA VAL A 160 -8.34 12.12 2.47
C VAL A 160 -8.32 13.65 2.56
N ALA A 161 -7.16 14.25 2.83
CA ALA A 161 -7.01 15.70 2.92
C ALA A 161 -7.34 16.40 1.59
N ILE A 162 -6.90 15.85 0.45
CA ILE A 162 -7.24 16.36 -0.89
C ILE A 162 -8.76 16.28 -1.11
N THR A 163 -9.38 15.16 -0.75
CA THR A 163 -10.83 14.96 -0.92
C THR A 163 -11.64 15.98 -0.10
N ILE A 164 -11.28 16.18 1.18
CA ILE A 164 -11.93 17.17 2.05
C ILE A 164 -11.73 18.59 1.48
N SER A 165 -10.52 18.91 1.03
CA SER A 165 -10.21 20.23 0.45
C SER A 165 -11.02 20.51 -0.81
N ALA A 166 -11.18 19.51 -1.69
CA ALA A 166 -12.00 19.62 -2.89
C ALA A 166 -13.49 19.83 -2.54
N LEU A 167 -14.02 19.09 -1.56
CA LEU A 167 -15.40 19.24 -1.10
C LEU A 167 -15.64 20.63 -0.46
N LEU A 168 -14.72 21.11 0.37
CA LEU A 168 -14.80 22.46 0.95
C LEU A 168 -14.71 23.54 -0.12
N GLY A 169 -13.80 23.40 -1.09
CA GLY A 169 -13.68 24.32 -2.23
C GLY A 169 -14.96 24.39 -3.05
N LEU A 170 -15.58 23.24 -3.32
CA LEU A 170 -16.86 23.18 -4.04
C LEU A 170 -18.00 23.82 -3.22
N ALA A 171 -18.08 23.55 -1.91
CA ALA A 171 -19.07 24.16 -1.03
C ALA A 171 -18.94 25.69 -0.99
N LEU A 172 -17.69 26.18 -0.96
CA LEU A 172 -17.39 27.61 -0.95
C LEU A 172 -17.76 28.28 -2.28
N LEU A 173 -17.49 27.63 -3.42
CA LEU A 173 -17.94 28.09 -4.73
C LEU A 173 -19.47 28.16 -4.83
N ILE A 174 -20.18 27.12 -4.38
CA ILE A 174 -21.65 27.10 -4.34
C ILE A 174 -22.17 28.25 -3.47
N TRP A 175 -21.55 28.48 -2.31
CA TRP A 175 -21.91 29.57 -1.41
C TRP A 175 -21.72 30.95 -2.07
N ILE A 176 -20.59 31.18 -2.75
CA ILE A 176 -20.34 32.44 -3.48
C ILE A 176 -21.39 32.67 -4.58
N VAL A 177 -21.67 31.65 -5.40
CA VAL A 177 -22.64 31.77 -6.50
C VAL A 177 -24.04 32.06 -5.96
N LYS A 178 -24.48 31.32 -4.92
CA LYS A 178 -25.78 31.53 -4.27
C LYS A 178 -25.89 32.89 -3.60
N ARG A 179 -24.81 33.42 -3.03
CA ARG A 179 -24.80 34.77 -2.44
C ARG A 179 -24.88 35.86 -3.50
N ARG A 180 -24.23 35.69 -4.67
CA ARG A 180 -24.34 36.66 -5.78
C ARG A 180 -25.73 36.74 -6.38
N THR A 181 -26.48 35.64 -6.47
CA THR A 181 -27.86 35.67 -6.98
C THR A 181 -28.80 36.53 -6.13
N HIS A 182 -28.49 36.74 -4.84
CA HIS A 182 -29.24 37.65 -3.98
C HIS A 182 -28.81 39.13 -4.09
N LEU A 183 -27.68 39.43 -4.73
CA LEU A 183 -27.16 40.80 -4.89
C LEU A 183 -27.55 41.43 -6.24
N ILE A 184 -27.90 40.63 -7.25
CA ILE A 184 -28.15 41.10 -8.63
C ILE A 184 -29.66 41.18 -8.97
N ALA A 185 -30.54 40.63 -8.13
CA ALA A 185 -31.98 40.80 -8.27
C ALA A 185 -32.53 41.70 -7.15
N PRO A 186 -32.58 43.03 -7.32
CA PRO A 186 -33.48 43.84 -6.51
C PRO A 186 -34.91 43.49 -6.96
N ASP A 187 -35.69 43.00 -6.00
CA ASP A 187 -37.15 42.98 -5.96
C ASP A 187 -37.89 42.63 -7.27
N ALA A 188 -38.20 41.33 -7.43
CA ALA A 188 -39.32 40.89 -8.27
C ALA A 188 -40.68 41.13 -7.57
N VAL A 189 -40.83 42.23 -6.84
CA VAL A 189 -42.13 42.69 -6.34
C VAL A 189 -42.60 43.73 -7.34
N GLN A 190 -43.39 43.29 -8.33
CA GLN A 190 -44.22 44.21 -9.09
C GLN A 190 -45.12 44.94 -8.08
N GLU A 191 -44.80 46.21 -7.81
CA GLU A 191 -45.75 47.13 -7.20
C GLU A 191 -46.98 47.20 -8.13
N THR A 192 -48.02 46.42 -7.83
CA THR A 192 -49.35 46.67 -8.38
C THR A 192 -49.89 47.94 -7.75
N ARG A 193 -49.40 49.09 -8.23
CA ARG A 193 -49.98 50.39 -7.93
C ARG A 193 -51.39 50.40 -8.50
N ARG A 194 -52.41 50.25 -7.65
CA ARG A 194 -53.80 50.50 -8.03
C ARG A 194 -53.90 51.96 -8.48
N VAL A 195 -53.98 52.18 -9.78
CA VAL A 195 -54.32 53.48 -10.34
C VAL A 195 -55.82 53.66 -10.10
N ALA A 196 -56.19 54.58 -9.22
CA ALA A 196 -57.56 55.02 -9.07
C ALA A 196 -57.96 55.78 -10.35
N SER A 197 -58.76 55.17 -11.21
CA SER A 197 -59.40 55.87 -12.32
C SER A 197 -60.54 56.72 -11.78
N THR A 198 -60.32 58.02 -11.62
CA THR A 198 -61.42 58.98 -11.47
C THR A 198 -61.98 59.27 -12.86
N VAL A 199 -63.08 58.59 -13.23
CA VAL A 199 -63.95 59.05 -14.31
C VAL A 199 -64.88 60.08 -13.70
N ARG A 200 -64.86 61.29 -14.25
CA ARG A 200 -65.74 62.39 -13.86
C ARG A 200 -66.91 62.36 -14.86
N ASP A 201 -68.06 61.85 -14.41
CA ASP A 201 -69.29 61.99 -15.17
C ASP A 201 -69.64 63.47 -15.29
N ALA A 202 -69.90 63.90 -16.52
CA ALA A 202 -70.36 65.22 -16.86
C ALA A 202 -71.88 65.14 -17.05
N ASP A 203 -72.62 65.84 -16.18
CA ASP A 203 -73.97 66.36 -16.43
C ASP A 203 -73.88 67.89 -16.47
#